data_AF-A0A7C5QL64-F1
#
_entry.id   AF-A0A7C5QL64-F1
#
_cell.length_a   1.000
_cell.length_b   1.000
_cell.length_c   1.000
_cell.angle_alpha   90.00
_cell.angle_beta   90.00
_cell.angle_gamma   90.00
#
_symmetry.space_group_name_H-M   'P 1'
#
loop_
_entity.id
_entity.type
_entity.pdbx_description
1 polymer ?
#
loop_
_entity_poly.entity_id
_entity_poly.type
_entity_poly.pdbx_seq_one_letter_code
_entity_poly.pdbx_strand_id
1 'polypeptide(L)'
;NAYPTVLANLPGLTGVLAEWTPMSFDLSAYAGQQILIAFRYVTDWATNGNGAFDTPGWYIDNVKVGDTVISDGSSVEPFKDITEILPINNDFMVTFVGYKAKGKGTEYQLATIKLGAVTEEGLLEVDKVLRDSDKVAMLVTLAAPQGFTRYVDYSYAFGLKSNGPKKSKTK
;
A
#
# COMPACT_ATOMS: atom_id res chain seq x y z
N ASN A 1 18.64 26.35 -4.69
CA ASN A 1 17.25 26.03 -5.07
C ASN A 1 16.86 24.71 -4.46
N ALA A 2 15.99 24.72 -3.45
CA ALA A 2 15.40 23.50 -2.90
C ALA A 2 14.23 23.04 -3.79
N TYR A 3 13.94 21.75 -3.80
CA TYR A 3 12.82 21.20 -4.56
C TYR A 3 11.49 21.83 -4.11
N PRO A 4 10.52 22.11 -5.01
CA PRO A 4 9.26 22.80 -4.65
C PRO A 4 8.50 22.15 -3.50
N THR A 5 8.51 20.81 -3.40
CA THR A 5 7.86 20.10 -2.28
C THR A 5 8.56 20.35 -0.95
N VAL A 6 9.88 20.53 -0.92
CA VAL A 6 10.60 20.91 0.31
C VAL A 6 10.17 22.31 0.75
N LEU A 7 10.15 23.27 -0.20
CA LEU A 7 9.74 24.65 0.08
C LEU A 7 8.30 24.75 0.60
N ALA A 8 7.38 23.99 0.01
CA ALA A 8 5.97 23.97 0.42
C ALA A 8 5.73 23.37 1.81
N ASN A 9 6.74 22.71 2.41
CA ASN A 9 6.66 22.06 3.72
C ASN A 9 7.58 22.72 4.75
N LEU A 10 8.05 23.94 4.48
CA LEU A 10 8.74 24.74 5.49
C LEU A 10 7.72 25.37 6.47
N PRO A 11 8.09 25.57 7.75
CA PRO A 11 9.40 25.27 8.34
C PRO A 11 9.62 23.76 8.56
N GLY A 12 10.87 23.31 8.39
CA GLY A 12 11.26 21.91 8.58
C GLY A 12 12.72 21.78 9.01
N LEU A 13 13.09 20.61 9.54
CA LEU A 13 14.48 20.29 9.86
C LEU A 13 15.25 20.01 8.56
N THR A 14 16.47 20.52 8.46
CA THR A 14 17.35 20.33 7.30
C THR A 14 18.80 20.13 7.74
N GLY A 15 19.62 19.55 6.86
CA GLY A 15 21.02 19.24 7.12
C GLY A 15 21.27 17.80 7.55
N VAL A 16 22.53 17.51 7.90
CA VAL A 16 22.99 16.20 8.36
C VAL A 16 23.27 16.28 9.85
N LEU A 17 22.63 15.42 10.63
CA LEU A 17 22.91 15.22 12.05
C LEU A 17 23.57 13.85 12.21
N ALA A 18 24.87 13.84 12.51
CA ALA A 18 25.61 12.59 12.72
C ALA A 18 25.31 11.94 14.07
N GLU A 19 24.82 12.72 15.03
CA GLU A 19 24.52 12.30 16.39
C GLU A 19 23.04 12.49 16.73
N TRP A 20 22.51 11.64 17.61
CA TRP A 20 21.15 11.78 18.14
C TRP A 20 20.99 13.15 18.81
N THR A 21 20.05 13.94 18.30
CA THR A 21 19.85 15.32 18.75
C THR A 21 18.42 15.49 19.29
N PRO A 22 18.25 15.89 20.56
CA PRO A 22 16.93 16.11 21.13
C PRO A 22 16.26 17.33 20.48
N MET A 23 14.98 17.19 20.15
CA MET A 23 14.16 18.25 19.55
C MET A 23 12.89 18.44 20.39
N SER A 24 12.45 19.69 20.56
CA SER A 24 11.22 20.03 21.29
C SER A 24 10.45 21.11 20.56
N PHE A 25 9.13 20.96 20.49
CA PHE A 25 8.21 21.86 19.81
C PHE A 25 7.08 22.26 20.75
N ASP A 26 6.74 23.55 20.78
CA ASP A 26 5.59 24.03 21.55
C ASP A 26 4.29 23.72 20.82
N LEU A 27 3.36 23.07 21.52
CA LEU A 27 2.03 22.71 21.02
C LEU A 27 0.92 23.57 21.65
N SER A 28 1.26 24.62 22.42
CA SER A 28 0.31 25.48 23.14
C SER A 28 -0.79 26.05 22.24
N ALA A 29 -0.50 26.35 20.98
CA ALA A 29 -1.47 26.81 19.97
C ALA A 29 -2.62 25.81 19.70
N TYR A 30 -2.44 24.53 20.04
CA TYR A 30 -3.41 23.46 19.86
C TYR A 30 -4.09 23.03 21.17
N ALA A 31 -3.93 23.80 22.26
CA ALA A 31 -4.52 23.48 23.55
C ALA A 31 -6.05 23.28 23.45
N GLY A 32 -6.55 22.20 24.03
CA GLY A 32 -7.97 21.83 24.01
C GLY A 32 -8.44 21.20 22.70
N GLN A 33 -7.58 21.04 21.69
CA GLN A 33 -7.90 20.37 20.43
C GLN A 33 -7.43 18.92 20.43
N GLN A 34 -8.16 18.06 19.71
CA GLN A 34 -7.63 16.76 19.30
C GLN A 34 -6.91 16.94 17.98
N ILE A 35 -5.61 16.66 17.97
CA ILE A 35 -4.73 16.80 16.81
C ILE A 35 -4.00 15.49 16.51
N LEU A 36 -3.57 15.35 15.27
CA LEU A 36 -2.63 14.32 14.84
C LEU A 36 -1.31 15.01 14.48
N ILE A 37 -0.18 14.44 14.90
CA ILE A 37 1.15 14.92 14.57
C ILE A 37 1.74 13.97 13.54
N ALA A 38 2.20 14.52 12.42
CA ALA A 38 2.81 13.75 11.34
C ALA A 38 4.32 14.02 11.28
N PHE A 39 5.10 12.95 11.22
CA PHE A 39 6.52 13.01 10.88
C PHE A 39 6.67 12.83 9.37
N ARG A 40 7.27 13.81 8.70
CA ARG A 40 7.41 13.81 7.25
C ARG A 40 8.87 13.95 6.85
N TYR A 41 9.40 12.92 6.18
CA TYR A 41 10.69 12.97 5.53
C TYR A 41 10.52 13.41 4.07
N VAL A 42 11.22 14.47 3.66
CA VAL A 42 11.21 14.99 2.29
C VAL A 42 12.64 15.13 1.82
N THR A 43 13.01 14.43 0.76
CA THR A 43 14.31 14.54 0.12
C THR A 43 14.19 15.30 -1.20
N ASP A 44 15.27 15.98 -1.60
CA ASP A 44 15.42 16.45 -2.98
C ASP A 44 16.20 15.40 -3.81
N TRP A 45 16.75 15.82 -4.95
CA TRP A 45 17.52 14.99 -5.87
C TRP A 45 19.01 14.90 -5.51
N ALA A 46 19.44 15.53 -4.40
CA ALA A 46 20.79 15.38 -3.88
C ALA A 46 20.99 13.99 -3.26
N THR A 47 22.24 13.61 -3.02
CA THR A 47 22.58 12.36 -2.33
C THR A 47 21.94 12.37 -0.94
N ASN A 48 20.95 11.50 -0.72
CA ASN A 48 20.15 11.31 0.51
C ASN A 48 20.96 10.86 1.74
N GLY A 49 22.15 11.41 1.97
CA GLY A 49 23.16 10.85 2.88
C GLY A 49 23.76 9.53 2.37
N ASN A 50 23.39 9.05 1.18
CA ASN A 50 23.95 7.85 0.57
C ASN A 50 25.46 8.02 0.38
N GLY A 51 26.24 7.20 1.10
CA GLY A 51 27.71 7.24 1.11
C GLY A 51 28.33 8.11 2.22
N ALA A 52 27.53 8.81 3.02
CA ALA A 52 27.99 9.55 4.20
C ALA A 52 27.87 8.73 5.51
N PHE A 53 26.95 7.76 5.55
CA PHE A 53 26.70 6.90 6.71
C PHE A 53 26.36 5.47 6.26
N ASP A 54 26.60 4.50 7.14
CA ASP A 54 26.29 3.08 6.91
C ASP A 54 24.77 2.83 6.76
N THR A 55 23.93 3.68 7.37
CA THR A 55 22.46 3.59 7.32
C THR A 55 21.84 4.96 7.02
N PRO A 56 21.86 5.41 5.75
CA PRO A 56 21.33 6.72 5.38
C PRO A 56 19.82 6.80 5.61
N GLY A 57 19.35 7.92 6.17
CA GLY A 57 17.93 8.12 6.43
C GLY A 57 17.66 9.14 7.54
N TRP A 58 16.41 9.15 8.00
CA TRP A 58 15.98 9.90 9.16
C TRP A 58 15.37 8.94 10.18
N TYR A 59 15.84 9.04 11.41
CA TYR A 59 15.43 8.20 12.52
C TYR A 59 14.91 9.08 13.64
N ILE A 60 13.87 8.61 14.32
CA ILE A 60 13.18 9.30 15.40
C ILE A 60 13.04 8.29 16.52
N ASP A 61 13.34 8.73 17.74
CA ASP A 61 13.24 7.90 18.92
C ASP A 61 12.85 8.76 20.14
N ASN A 62 12.35 8.11 21.19
CA ASN A 62 11.95 8.71 22.46
C ASN A 62 10.92 9.84 22.29
N VAL A 63 9.87 9.57 21.50
CA VAL A 63 8.79 10.52 21.25
C VAL A 63 7.92 10.65 22.50
N LYS A 64 7.82 11.86 23.02
CA LYS A 64 6.99 12.19 24.19
C LYS A 64 6.20 13.47 24.02
N VAL A 65 5.06 13.55 24.70
CA VAL A 65 4.25 14.76 24.85
C VAL A 65 4.15 15.07 26.34
N GLY A 66 4.83 16.14 26.77
CA GLY A 66 5.07 16.37 28.20
C GLY A 66 5.84 15.19 28.80
N ASP A 67 5.28 14.58 29.85
CA ASP A 67 5.84 13.40 30.52
C ASP A 67 5.30 12.07 29.97
N THR A 68 4.40 12.10 28.98
CA THR A 68 3.82 10.89 28.40
C THR A 68 4.67 10.39 27.25
N VAL A 69 5.18 9.17 27.35
CA VAL A 69 5.90 8.49 26.26
C VAL A 69 4.89 7.96 25.25
N ILE A 70 5.07 8.32 23.98
CA ILE A 70 4.28 7.84 22.84
C ILE A 70 4.99 6.66 22.16
N SER A 71 6.32 6.73 22.03
CA SER A 71 7.13 5.64 21.49
C SER A 71 8.58 5.75 21.99
N ASP A 72 9.16 4.61 22.35
CA ASP A 72 10.58 4.41 22.72
C ASP A 72 11.38 3.73 21.60
N GLY A 73 10.84 3.73 20.37
CA GLY A 73 11.49 3.15 19.20
C GLY A 73 11.47 1.61 19.14
N SER A 74 10.94 0.92 20.16
CA SER A 74 10.90 -0.56 20.19
C SER A 74 9.83 -1.16 19.27
N SER A 75 8.80 -0.37 18.91
CA SER A 75 7.67 -0.81 18.08
C SER A 75 7.12 0.34 17.24
N VAL A 76 6.57 -0.02 16.07
CA VAL A 76 5.86 0.91 15.18
C VAL A 76 4.36 0.95 15.44
N GLU A 77 3.81 0.10 16.30
CA GLU A 77 2.36 0.02 16.59
C GLU A 77 1.69 1.34 17.00
N PRO A 78 2.34 2.26 17.73
CA PRO A 78 1.72 3.55 18.09
C PRO A 78 1.51 4.47 16.89
N PHE A 79 2.21 4.24 15.78
CA PHE A 79 2.17 5.08 14.60
C PHE A 79 1.17 4.54 13.58
N LYS A 80 0.59 5.47 12.81
CA LYS A 80 -0.31 5.16 11.70
C LYS A 80 0.28 5.70 10.42
N ASP A 81 0.08 4.99 9.32
CA ASP A 81 0.31 5.59 8.01
C ASP A 81 -0.75 6.67 7.74
N ILE A 82 -0.36 7.73 7.04
CA ILE A 82 -1.29 8.82 6.70
C ILE A 82 -2.52 8.31 5.93
N THR A 83 -2.39 7.21 5.19
CA THR A 83 -3.47 6.58 4.44
C THR A 83 -4.50 5.88 5.33
N GLU A 84 -4.17 5.53 6.57
CA GLU A 84 -5.14 5.03 7.56
C GLU A 84 -6.03 6.16 8.11
N ILE A 85 -5.52 7.39 8.10
CA ILE A 85 -6.22 8.60 8.58
C ILE A 85 -6.99 9.26 7.44
N LEU A 86 -6.38 9.30 6.24
CA LEU A 86 -6.95 9.82 5.01
C LEU A 86 -7.03 8.67 4.00
N PRO A 87 -8.12 7.87 4.03
CA PRO A 87 -8.27 6.74 3.13
C PRO A 87 -8.15 7.22 1.69
N ILE A 88 -7.09 6.77 1.03
CA ILE A 88 -7.03 6.79 -0.42
C ILE A 88 -7.98 5.70 -0.92
N ASN A 89 -8.84 6.05 -1.86
CA ASN A 89 -9.73 5.08 -2.46
C ASN A 89 -8.89 4.09 -3.28
N ASN A 90 -8.60 2.93 -2.69
CA ASN A 90 -7.81 1.88 -3.30
C ASN A 90 -8.70 1.08 -4.24
N ASP A 91 -8.91 1.61 -5.43
CA ASP A 91 -9.53 0.85 -6.50
C ASP A 91 -8.53 -0.20 -6.98
N PHE A 92 -8.92 -1.46 -6.96
CA PHE A 92 -8.13 -2.55 -7.53
C PHE A 92 -8.81 -3.06 -8.80
N MET A 93 -7.98 -3.35 -9.80
CA MET A 93 -8.36 -4.15 -10.96
C MET A 93 -7.77 -5.55 -10.79
N VAL A 94 -8.58 -6.55 -11.08
CA VAL A 94 -8.13 -7.94 -11.14
C VAL A 94 -8.28 -8.42 -12.57
N THR A 95 -7.16 -8.79 -13.18
CA THR A 95 -7.12 -9.34 -14.54
C THR A 95 -6.85 -10.84 -14.46
N PHE A 96 -7.75 -11.62 -15.03
CA PHE A 96 -7.60 -13.06 -15.22
C PHE A 96 -7.06 -13.30 -16.63
N VAL A 97 -5.91 -13.97 -16.72
CA VAL A 97 -5.31 -14.40 -17.99
C VAL A 97 -5.45 -15.91 -18.09
N GLY A 98 -6.38 -16.36 -18.92
CA GLY A 98 -6.61 -17.75 -19.25
C GLY A 98 -5.66 -18.24 -20.34
N TYR A 99 -5.10 -19.43 -20.16
CA TYR A 99 -4.23 -20.13 -21.10
C TYR A 99 -4.94 -21.41 -21.54
N LYS A 100 -5.14 -21.56 -22.85
CA LYS A 100 -5.75 -22.76 -23.44
C LYS A 100 -4.89 -23.32 -24.54
N ALA A 101 -4.55 -24.61 -24.48
CA ALA A 101 -3.85 -25.28 -25.56
C ALA A 101 -4.74 -25.35 -26.81
N LYS A 102 -4.20 -24.93 -27.96
CA LYS A 102 -4.91 -24.97 -29.24
C LYS A 102 -3.96 -25.40 -30.35
N GLY A 103 -4.11 -26.64 -30.80
CA GLY A 103 -3.20 -27.25 -31.77
C GLY A 103 -1.76 -27.27 -31.24
N LYS A 104 -0.83 -26.63 -31.96
CA LYS A 104 0.58 -26.49 -31.54
C LYS A 104 0.88 -25.21 -30.73
N GLY A 105 -0.12 -24.39 -30.44
CA GLY A 105 0.04 -23.11 -29.77
C GLY A 105 -0.83 -22.96 -28.52
N THR A 106 -0.80 -21.75 -27.96
CA THR A 106 -1.61 -21.35 -26.80
C THR A 106 -2.52 -20.19 -27.20
N GLU A 107 -3.81 -20.34 -26.95
CA GLU A 107 -4.80 -19.26 -27.00
C GLU A 107 -4.89 -18.60 -25.63
N TYR A 108 -4.94 -17.26 -25.63
CA TYR A 108 -5.04 -16.46 -24.42
C TYR A 108 -6.42 -15.81 -24.34
N GLN A 109 -7.00 -15.81 -23.14
CA GLN A 109 -8.25 -15.12 -22.86
C GLN A 109 -8.03 -14.16 -21.69
N LEU A 110 -8.64 -12.98 -21.75
CA LEU A 110 -8.54 -11.98 -20.69
C LEU A 110 -9.94 -11.62 -20.18
N ALA A 111 -10.06 -11.50 -18.86
CA ALA A 111 -11.20 -10.87 -18.21
C ALA A 111 -10.68 -9.95 -17.12
N THR A 112 -11.08 -8.68 -17.15
CA THR A 112 -10.65 -7.68 -16.17
C THR A 112 -11.86 -7.15 -15.42
N ILE A 113 -11.83 -7.24 -14.10
CA ILE A 113 -12.87 -6.70 -13.22
C ILE A 113 -12.30 -5.61 -12.32
N LYS A 114 -13.10 -4.56 -12.09
CA LYS A 114 -12.81 -3.55 -11.06
C LYS A 114 -13.51 -3.99 -9.77
N LEU A 115 -12.77 -4.24 -8.69
CA LEU A 115 -13.34 -4.81 -7.46
C LEU A 115 -14.39 -3.91 -6.80
N GLY A 116 -14.29 -2.59 -6.95
CA GLY A 116 -15.29 -1.63 -6.45
C GLY A 116 -16.51 -1.44 -7.37
N ALA A 117 -16.53 -2.05 -8.55
CA ALA A 117 -17.57 -1.85 -9.57
C ALA A 117 -17.78 -3.11 -10.42
N VAL A 118 -17.87 -4.28 -9.77
CA VAL A 118 -18.07 -5.56 -10.46
C VAL A 118 -19.48 -5.61 -11.07
N THR A 119 -19.57 -5.88 -12.37
CA THR A 119 -20.82 -6.05 -13.11
C THR A 119 -21.15 -7.53 -13.33
N GLU A 120 -22.42 -7.87 -13.56
CA GLU A 120 -22.83 -9.24 -13.92
C GLU A 120 -22.14 -9.71 -15.21
N GLU A 121 -22.03 -8.83 -16.20
CA GLU A 121 -21.30 -9.09 -17.45
C GLU A 121 -19.82 -9.40 -17.18
N GLY A 122 -19.15 -8.61 -16.34
CA GLY A 122 -17.76 -8.87 -15.96
C GLY A 122 -17.59 -10.21 -15.22
N LEU A 123 -18.55 -10.59 -14.38
CA LEU A 123 -18.54 -11.91 -13.74
C LEU A 123 -18.74 -13.05 -14.75
N LEU A 124 -19.57 -12.86 -15.77
CA LEU A 124 -19.75 -13.85 -16.85
C LEU A 124 -18.47 -14.02 -17.66
N GLU A 125 -17.75 -12.94 -17.96
CA GLU A 125 -16.44 -13.01 -18.64
C GLU A 125 -15.40 -13.76 -17.79
N VAL A 126 -15.36 -13.48 -16.48
CA VAL A 126 -14.47 -14.20 -15.56
C VAL A 126 -14.83 -15.68 -15.49
N ASP A 127 -16.11 -16.03 -15.34
CA ASP A 127 -16.55 -17.44 -15.32
C ASP A 127 -16.16 -18.16 -16.62
N LYS A 128 -16.31 -17.49 -17.76
CA LYS A 128 -15.87 -18.02 -19.06
C LYS A 128 -14.36 -18.28 -19.09
N VAL A 129 -13.53 -17.31 -18.70
CA VAL A 129 -12.06 -17.47 -18.66
C VAL A 129 -11.67 -18.62 -17.73
N LEU A 130 -12.30 -18.71 -16.55
CA LEU A 130 -12.02 -19.76 -15.57
C LEU A 130 -12.42 -21.16 -16.04
N ARG A 131 -13.49 -21.29 -16.83
CA ARG A 131 -13.99 -22.58 -17.34
C ARG A 131 -13.30 -23.03 -18.62
N ASP A 132 -13.01 -22.10 -19.51
CA ASP A 132 -12.55 -22.41 -20.87
C ASP A 132 -11.03 -22.55 -20.98
N SER A 133 -10.29 -22.26 -19.91
CA SER A 133 -8.82 -22.27 -19.87
C SER A 133 -8.26 -23.47 -19.10
N ASP A 134 -7.12 -23.97 -19.54
CA ASP A 134 -6.38 -25.04 -18.86
C ASP A 134 -5.63 -24.52 -17.63
N LYS A 135 -5.20 -23.26 -17.67
CA LYS A 135 -4.54 -22.54 -16.57
C LYS A 135 -5.03 -21.10 -16.55
N VAL A 136 -5.01 -20.47 -15.39
CA VAL A 136 -5.34 -19.05 -15.24
C VAL A 136 -4.31 -18.39 -14.34
N ALA A 137 -3.76 -17.25 -14.79
CA ALA A 137 -3.00 -16.35 -13.94
C ALA A 137 -3.91 -15.20 -13.49
N MET A 138 -3.81 -14.82 -12.22
CA MET A 138 -4.53 -13.68 -11.65
C MET A 138 -3.53 -12.56 -11.38
N LEU A 139 -3.77 -11.39 -11.98
CA LEU A 139 -2.98 -10.19 -11.76
C LEU A 139 -3.83 -9.20 -10.98
N VAL A 140 -3.34 -8.80 -9.80
CA VAL A 140 -3.95 -7.74 -8.99
C VAL A 140 -3.18 -6.46 -9.25
N THR A 141 -3.86 -5.43 -9.69
CA THR A 141 -3.26 -4.13 -10.00
C THR A 141 -3.99 -3.04 -9.23
N LEU A 142 -3.23 -2.21 -8.52
CA LEU A 142 -3.77 -1.00 -7.93
C LEU A 142 -4.10 -0.01 -9.05
N ALA A 143 -5.37 0.39 -9.18
CA ALA A 143 -5.81 1.49 -10.02
C ALA A 143 -5.46 2.82 -9.32
N ALA A 144 -4.16 3.01 -9.14
CA ALA A 144 -3.57 4.13 -8.42
C ALA A 144 -3.97 5.47 -9.06
N PRO A 145 -4.32 6.49 -8.26
CA PRO A 145 -4.47 7.83 -8.78
C PRO A 145 -3.13 8.32 -9.36
N GLN A 146 -3.20 9.27 -10.31
CA GLN A 146 -2.00 9.82 -10.93
C GLN A 146 -1.05 10.38 -9.87
N GLY A 147 0.23 9.99 -9.96
CA GLY A 147 1.27 10.43 -9.03
C GLY A 147 1.39 9.59 -7.75
N PHE A 148 0.56 8.56 -7.58
CA PHE A 148 0.73 7.60 -6.50
C PHE A 148 1.85 6.60 -6.83
N THR A 149 2.88 6.54 -5.99
CA THR A 149 4.09 5.72 -6.20
C THR A 149 4.33 4.70 -5.09
N ARG A 150 3.38 4.55 -4.15
CA ARG A 150 3.50 3.61 -3.04
C ARG A 150 2.86 2.28 -3.40
N TYR A 151 3.24 1.23 -2.67
CA TYR A 151 2.53 -0.05 -2.71
C TYR A 151 1.36 -0.01 -1.72
N VAL A 152 0.32 -0.78 -2.00
CA VAL A 152 -0.82 -0.98 -1.10
C VAL A 152 -0.92 -2.47 -0.82
N ASP A 153 -1.12 -2.81 0.44
CA ASP A 153 -1.31 -4.19 0.86
C ASP A 153 -2.60 -4.74 0.27
N TYR A 154 -2.53 -5.99 -0.19
CA TYR A 154 -3.69 -6.75 -0.60
C TYR A 154 -3.54 -8.19 -0.11
N SER A 155 -4.68 -8.82 0.12
CA SER A 155 -4.76 -10.26 0.38
C SER A 155 -5.77 -10.88 -0.57
N TYR A 156 -5.61 -12.17 -0.86
CA TYR A 156 -6.53 -12.93 -1.70
C TYR A 156 -6.83 -14.28 -1.06
N ALA A 157 -8.03 -14.80 -1.31
CA ALA A 157 -8.45 -16.13 -0.90
C ALA A 157 -9.31 -16.77 -1.99
N PHE A 158 -9.15 -18.08 -2.20
CA PHE A 158 -9.98 -18.84 -3.14
C PHE A 158 -11.04 -19.62 -2.38
N GLY A 159 -12.32 -19.35 -2.68
CA GLY A 159 -13.44 -20.17 -2.21
C GLY A 159 -13.78 -21.26 -3.22
N LEU A 160 -13.42 -22.51 -2.94
CA LEU A 160 -13.83 -23.64 -3.78
C LEU A 160 -15.23 -24.12 -3.37
N LYS A 161 -16.16 -24.21 -4.33
CA LYS A 161 -17.44 -24.87 -4.08
C LYS A 161 -17.21 -26.38 -3.91
N SER A 162 -17.42 -26.87 -2.69
CA SER A 162 -17.54 -28.29 -2.39
C SER A 162 -18.84 -28.82 -3.00
N ASN A 163 -18.74 -29.69 -4.01
CA ASN A 163 -19.86 -30.53 -4.39
C ASN A 163 -19.98 -31.63 -3.33
N GLY A 164 -21.07 -31.61 -2.56
CA GLY A 164 -21.37 -32.62 -1.54
C GLY A 164 -21.29 -34.07 -2.09
N PRO A 165 -21.23 -35.08 -1.23
CA PRO A 165 -20.91 -36.46 -1.62
C PRO A 165 -21.84 -36.95 -2.75
N LYS A 166 -21.24 -37.48 -3.83
CA LYS A 166 -21.98 -38.13 -4.91
C LYS A 166 -22.83 -39.26 -4.32
N LYS A 167 -24.16 -39.18 -4.46
CA LYS A 167 -25.05 -40.29 -4.09
C LYS A 167 -24.62 -41.55 -4.84
N SER A 168 -24.25 -42.58 -4.09
CA SER A 168 -24.03 -43.93 -4.59
C SER A 168 -25.26 -44.38 -5.38
N LYS A 169 -25.07 -44.83 -6.63
CA LYS A 169 -26.12 -45.55 -7.35
C LYS A 169 -26.15 -46.98 -6.80
N THR A 170 -27.14 -47.26 -5.95
CA THR A 170 -27.48 -48.65 -5.59
C THR A 170 -27.99 -49.35 -6.84
N LYS A 171 -27.33 -50.44 -7.23
CA LYS A 171 -27.82 -51.40 -8.24
C LYS A 171 -28.94 -52.24 -7.66
#